data_AF-A0A6I7WAT8-F1
#
_entry.id   AF-A0A6I7WAT8-F1
#
_cell.length_a   1.000
_cell.length_b   1.000
_cell.length_c   1.000
_cell.angle_alpha   90.00
_cell.angle_beta   90.00
_cell.angle_gamma   90.00
#
_symmetry.space_group_name_H-M   'P 1'
#
loop_
_entity.id
_entity.type
_entity.pdbx_description
1 polymer ?
#
loop_
_entity_poly.entity_id
_entity_poly.type
_entity_poly.pdbx_seq_one_letter_code
_entity_poly.pdbx_strand_id
1 'polypeptide(L)' 'MLVITDPILQKSSYHLLADTRPWLFIPNFADVISNLPFALIGLAGLFHCLRTNKEISLSWRVFLSV' A
#
# COMPACT_ATOMS: atom_id res chain seq x y z
N MET A 1 -22.13 -2.20 -6.33
CA MET A 1 -22.27 -3.54 -6.95
C MET A 1 -21.32 -4.60 -6.40
N LEU A 2 -20.08 -4.28 -5.95
CA LEU A 2 -19.18 -5.28 -5.32
C LEU A 2 -19.60 -5.76 -3.92
N VAL A 3 -20.47 -5.01 -3.23
CA VAL A 3 -20.94 -5.36 -1.87
C VAL A 3 -22.05 -6.42 -1.88
N ILE A 4 -22.71 -6.63 -3.03
CA ILE A 4 -23.90 -7.49 -3.15
C ILE A 4 -23.54 -8.85 -3.77
N THR A 5 -22.31 -9.01 -4.27
CA THR A 5 -21.81 -10.27 -4.84
C THR A 5 -21.11 -11.09 -3.78
N ASP A 6 -21.23 -12.41 -3.86
CA ASP A 6 -20.47 -13.31 -2.99
C ASP A 6 -18.96 -13.01 -3.08
N PRO A 7 -18.22 -13.09 -1.96
CA PRO A 7 -16.77 -12.91 -1.97
C PRO A 7 -16.12 -13.88 -2.95
N ILE A 8 -15.16 -13.38 -3.74
CA ILE A 8 -14.38 -14.23 -4.63
C ILE A 8 -13.60 -15.23 -3.77
N LEU A 9 -13.83 -16.52 -4.03
CA LEU A 9 -13.17 -17.58 -3.26
C LEU A 9 -11.67 -17.58 -3.55
N GLN A 10 -10.90 -17.14 -2.55
CA GLN A 10 -9.45 -17.01 -2.67
C GLN A 10 -8.80 -18.36 -2.38
N LYS A 11 -7.90 -18.81 -3.28
CA LYS A 11 -7.14 -20.03 -3.06
C LYS A 11 -6.28 -19.90 -1.80
N SER A 12 -6.27 -20.91 -0.94
CA SER A 12 -5.50 -20.90 0.31
C SER A 12 -4.00 -20.62 0.10
N SER A 13 -3.44 -20.97 -1.06
CA SER A 13 -2.05 -20.71 -1.42
C SER A 13 -1.76 -19.27 -1.86
N TYR A 14 -2.73 -18.35 -1.84
CA TYR A 14 -2.53 -16.97 -2.30
C TYR A 14 -1.42 -16.25 -1.54
N HIS A 15 -1.28 -16.53 -0.24
CA HIS A 15 -0.24 -15.93 0.60
C HIS A 15 1.16 -16.51 0.39
N LEU A 16 1.31 -17.51 -0.49
CA LEU A 16 2.62 -18.07 -0.82
C LEU A 16 3.29 -17.18 -1.87
N LEU A 17 4.01 -16.16 -1.36
CA LEU A 17 4.83 -15.29 -2.19
C LEU A 17 6.04 -16.03 -2.78
N ALA A 18 6.48 -15.57 -3.95
CA ALA A 18 7.62 -16.17 -4.66
C ALA A 18 8.95 -15.95 -3.92
N ASP A 19 9.12 -14.79 -3.29
CA ASP A 19 10.24 -14.55 -2.38
C ASP A 19 9.88 -15.06 -0.99
N THR A 20 10.66 -15.99 -0.46
CA THR A 20 10.50 -16.56 0.89
C THR A 20 11.74 -16.33 1.76
N ARG A 21 12.75 -15.64 1.23
CA ARG A 21 14.03 -15.43 1.91
C ARG A 21 13.88 -14.37 3.01
N PRO A 22 14.22 -14.68 4.27
CA PRO A 22 14.17 -13.71 5.36
C PRO A 22 15.52 -13.03 5.52
N TRP A 23 15.57 -11.70 5.33
CA TRP A 23 16.76 -10.90 5.58
C TRP A 23 16.43 -9.80 6.58
N LEU A 24 17.38 -9.45 7.46
CA LEU A 24 17.20 -8.42 8.50
C LEU A 24 15.94 -8.62 9.38
N PHE A 25 15.59 -9.89 9.67
CA PHE A 25 14.37 -10.27 10.40
C PHE A 25 13.04 -9.90 9.69
N ILE A 26 13.09 -9.60 8.39
CA ILE A 26 11.93 -9.30 7.55
C ILE A 26 11.68 -10.50 6.62
N PRO A 27 10.51 -11.16 6.69
CA PRO A 27 10.12 -12.21 5.74
C PRO A 27 9.85 -11.61 4.35
N ASN A 28 10.11 -12.38 3.29
CA ASN A 28 9.89 -11.96 1.89
C ASN A 28 10.59 -10.62 1.60
N PHE A 29 11.84 -10.47 2.04
CA PHE A 29 12.56 -9.19 2.07
C PHE A 29 12.63 -8.51 0.70
N ALA A 30 12.87 -9.27 -0.37
CA ALA A 30 12.97 -8.72 -1.72
C ALA A 30 11.61 -8.23 -2.23
N ASP A 31 10.52 -8.91 -1.84
CA ASP A 31 9.16 -8.46 -2.12
C ASP A 31 8.88 -7.11 -1.42
N VAL A 32 9.20 -7.02 -0.13
CA VAL A 32 9.01 -5.80 0.67
C VAL A 32 9.86 -4.64 0.15
N ILE A 33 11.17 -4.84 -0.08
CA ILE A 33 12.09 -3.76 -0.44
C ILE A 33 11.78 -3.18 -1.82
N SER A 34 11.23 -4.00 -2.73
CA SER A 34 10.84 -3.57 -4.07
C SER A 34 9.71 -2.52 -4.05
N ASN A 35 8.96 -2.42 -2.94
CA ASN A 35 7.91 -1.42 -2.74
C ASN A 35 8.43 -0.07 -2.22
N LEU A 36 9.68 0.03 -1.75
CA LEU A 36 10.23 1.27 -1.19
C LEU A 36 10.19 2.47 -2.16
N PRO A 37 10.56 2.35 -3.45
CA PRO A 37 10.48 3.48 -4.37
C PRO A 37 9.07 4.06 -4.49
N PHE A 38 8.04 3.20 -4.54
CA PHE A 38 6.65 3.63 -4.58
C PHE A 38 6.24 4.33 -3.29
N ALA A 39 6.62 3.79 -2.13
CA ALA A 39 6.35 4.42 -0.84
C ALA A 39 7.00 5.81 -0.73
N LEU A 40 8.26 5.94 -1.17
CA LEU A 40 8.98 7.21 -1.15
C LEU A 40 8.33 8.26 -2.06
N ILE A 41 7.95 7.88 -3.29
CA ILE A 41 7.27 8.77 -4.23
C ILE A 41 5.89 9.17 -3.69
N GLY A 42 5.13 8.22 -3.14
CA GLY A 42 3.83 8.47 -2.52
C GLY A 42 3.92 9.45 -1.35
N LEU A 43 4.90 9.27 -0.46
CA LEU A 43 5.16 10.18 0.65
C LEU A 43 5.59 11.58 0.16
N ALA A 44 6.46 11.65 -0.84
CA ALA A 44 6.88 12.93 -1.42
C ALA A 44 5.69 13.70 -2.01
N GLY A 45 4.82 13.02 -2.76
CA GLY A 45 3.57 13.58 -3.29
C GLY A 45 2.61 14.04 -2.19
N LEU A 46 2.47 13.23 -1.13
CA LEU A 46 1.67 13.59 0.04
C LEU A 46 2.19 14.86 0.72
N PHE A 47 3.49 14.93 1.04
CA PHE A 47 4.09 16.10 1.65
C PHE A 47 3.97 17.35 0.77
N HIS A 48 4.13 17.20 -0.55
CA HIS A 48 3.92 18.29 -1.49
C HIS A 48 2.48 18.81 -1.47
N CYS A 49 1.49 17.91 -1.49
CA CYS A 49 0.07 18.28 -1.43
C CYS A 49 -0.28 18.99 -0.13
N LEU A 50 0.22 18.48 1.01
CA LEU A 50 -0.01 19.06 2.33
C LEU A 50 0.60 20.47 2.46
N ARG A 51 1.70 20.75 1.76
CA ARG A 51 2.40 22.04 1.82
C ARG A 51 1.84 23.10 0.87
N THR A 52 1.36 22.69 -0.30
CA THR A 52 1.05 23.62 -1.40
C THR A 52 -0.43 24.01 -1.50
N ASN A 53 -1.38 23.13 -1.13
CA ASN A 53 -2.81 23.42 -1.33
C ASN A 53 -3.72 22.82 -0.23
N LYS A 54 -4.43 23.70 0.50
CA LYS A 54 -5.31 23.33 1.63
C LYS A 54 -6.53 22.49 1.22
N GLU A 55 -7.05 22.67 0.00
CA GLU A 55 -8.22 21.92 -0.46
C GLU A 55 -7.86 20.48 -0.85
N ILE A 56 -6.77 20.30 -1.61
CA ILE A 56 -6.23 18.97 -1.94
C ILE A 56 -5.79 18.24 -0.65
N SER A 57 -5.23 18.97 0.31
CA SER A 57 -4.86 18.45 1.64
C SER A 57 -6.08 17.89 2.40
N LEU A 58 -7.30 18.38 2.17
CA LEU A 58 -8.50 17.85 2.81
C LEU A 58 -8.86 16.45 2.26
N SER A 59 -8.83 16.27 0.93
CA SER A 59 -9.10 14.97 0.29
C SER A 59 -8.13 13.88 0.74
N TRP A 60 -6.84 14.21 0.83
CA TRP A 60 -5.81 13.28 1.31
C TRP A 60 -5.96 12.94 2.79
N ARG A 61 -6.35 13.91 3.63
CA ARG A 61 -6.63 13.65 5.05
C ARG A 61 -7.81 12.71 5.21
N VAL A 62 -8.90 12.93 4.47
CA VAL A 62 -10.08 12.06 4.52
C VAL A 62 -9.71 10.65 4.07
N PHE A 63 -9.03 10.50 2.93
CA PHE A 63 -8.60 9.20 2.39
C PHE A 63 -7.70 8.41 3.36
N LEU A 64 -6.81 9.08 4.09
CA LEU A 64 -5.93 8.43 5.08
C LEU A 64 -6.59 8.22 6.45
N SER A 65 -7.76 8.80 6.69
CA SER A 65 -8.50 8.72 7.96
C SER A 65 -9.66 7.72 7.97
N VAL A 66 -10.01 7.17 6.80
CA VAL A 66 -11.00 6.10 6.61
C VAL A 66 -10.28 4.77 6.51
#